data_AF-A0A6H5IRL1-F1
#
_entry.id   AF-A0A6H5IRL1-F1
#
_cell.length_a   1.000
_cell.length_b   1.000
_cell.length_c   1.000
_cell.angle_alpha   90.00
_cell.angle_beta   90.00
_cell.angle_gamma   90.00
#
_symmetry.space_group_name_H-M   'P 1'
#
loop_
_entity.id
_entity.type
_entity.pdbx_description
1 polymer ?
#
loop_
_entity_poly.entity_id
_entity_poly.type
_entity_poly.pdbx_seq_one_letter_code
_entity_poly.pdbx_strand_id
1 'polypeptide(L)'
;MPFQRLVREIAQDYKTDLRFQSSAVMALQECAEAYLVGLFEDTNICAIHAKRVTIMPKDIQLAMRIREGETPVARKNISRTDKKAKRKSRKESFGIYLYKVLKQVHPDTGVSSKAMIIMNNLVNDIFERIATEASRLAAYSKKSTITSREIQTAVRLLLPGELAKHAISEGTKAVTKYNSAK
;
A
#
# COMPACT_ATOMS: atom_id res chain seq x y z
N MET A 1 0.55 7.38 14.79
CA MET A 1 0.83 6.03 14.24
C MET A 1 2.09 6.04 13.38
N PRO A 2 2.99 5.03 13.47
CA PRO A 2 4.23 4.96 12.68
C PRO A 2 3.98 5.02 11.16
N PHE A 3 2.91 4.39 10.68
CA PHE A 3 2.54 4.39 9.26
C PHE A 3 2.07 5.75 8.76
N GLN A 4 1.44 6.57 9.61
CA GLN A 4 1.06 7.94 9.25
C GLN A 4 2.30 8.83 9.04
N ARG A 5 3.37 8.65 9.83
CA ARG A 5 4.64 9.37 9.62
C ARG A 5 5.27 8.96 8.31
N LEU A 6 5.24 7.67 8.01
CA LEU A 6 5.84 7.11 6.81
C LEU A 6 5.05 7.46 5.53
N VAL A 7 3.72 7.44 5.57
CA VAL A 7 2.85 7.92 4.49
C VAL A 7 3.06 9.42 4.27
N ARG A 8 3.21 10.21 5.34
CA ARG A 8 3.55 11.63 5.24
C ARG A 8 4.94 11.85 4.65
N GLU A 9 5.92 11.04 5.04
CA GLU A 9 7.30 11.10 4.52
C GLU A 9 7.33 10.76 3.03
N ILE A 10 6.65 9.69 2.59
CA ILE A 10 6.56 9.34 1.17
C ILE A 10 5.75 10.40 0.40
N ALA A 11 4.65 10.91 0.97
CA ALA A 11 3.88 12.00 0.36
C ALA A 11 4.66 13.33 0.28
N GLN A 12 5.60 13.59 1.20
CA GLN A 12 6.49 14.76 1.18
C GLN A 12 7.70 14.57 0.26
N ASP A 13 8.20 13.34 0.11
CA ASP A 13 9.22 12.98 -0.87
C ASP A 13 8.68 13.05 -2.31
N TYR A 14 7.36 12.90 -2.49
CA TYR A 14 6.67 13.18 -3.74
C TYR A 14 6.69 14.69 -4.03
N LYS A 15 7.75 15.13 -4.73
CA LYS A 15 7.88 16.46 -5.36
C LYS A 15 6.91 16.65 -6.53
N THR A 16 5.63 16.49 -6.27
CA THR A 16 4.59 17.18 -7.04
C THR A 16 4.25 18.42 -6.23
N ASP A 17 4.09 19.59 -6.83
CA ASP A 17 3.71 20.85 -6.15
C ASP A 17 2.31 20.81 -5.47
N LEU A 18 1.80 19.61 -5.20
CA LEU A 18 0.52 19.29 -4.63
C LEU A 18 0.65 19.08 -3.12
N ARG A 19 -0.15 19.81 -2.35
CA ARG A 19 -0.25 19.64 -0.90
C ARG A 19 -1.24 18.53 -0.57
N PHE A 20 -0.87 17.60 0.31
CA PHE A 20 -1.81 16.60 0.81
C PHE A 20 -2.58 17.13 2.03
N GLN A 21 -3.90 17.03 2.00
CA GLN A 21 -4.72 17.28 3.18
C GLN A 21 -4.50 16.19 4.23
N SER A 22 -4.51 16.52 5.52
CA SER A 22 -4.35 15.52 6.59
C SER A 22 -5.40 14.40 6.54
N SER A 23 -6.64 14.70 6.15
CA SER A 23 -7.69 13.69 5.93
C SER A 23 -7.41 12.79 4.72
N ALA A 24 -6.73 13.30 3.68
CA ALA A 24 -6.32 12.52 2.52
C ALA A 24 -5.22 11.51 2.87
N VAL A 25 -4.25 11.92 3.69
CA VAL A 25 -3.20 11.05 4.23
C VAL A 25 -3.79 9.92 5.07
N MET A 26 -4.79 10.21 5.91
CA MET A 26 -5.49 9.20 6.70
C MET A 26 -6.28 8.23 5.83
N ALA A 27 -7.03 8.74 4.85
CA ALA A 27 -7.77 7.88 3.91
C ALA A 27 -6.82 6.98 3.11
N LEU A 28 -5.66 7.50 2.68
CA LEU A 28 -4.65 6.73 1.96
C LEU A 28 -4.05 5.61 2.82
N GLN A 29 -3.85 5.87 4.12
CA GLN A 29 -3.39 4.86 5.06
C GLN A 29 -4.39 3.73 5.21
N GLU A 30 -5.66 4.06 5.46
CA GLU A 30 -6.69 3.06 5.70
C GLU A 30 -6.96 2.21 4.44
N CYS A 31 -6.96 2.84 3.26
CA CYS A 31 -7.09 2.13 1.98
C CYS A 31 -5.92 1.16 1.74
N ALA A 32 -4.70 1.58 2.04
CA ALA A 32 -3.52 0.73 1.89
C ALA A 32 -3.53 -0.44 2.89
N GLU A 33 -3.96 -0.19 4.14
CA GLU A 33 -4.09 -1.22 5.16
C GLU A 33 -5.16 -2.25 4.78
N ALA A 34 -6.33 -1.82 4.33
CA ALA A 34 -7.39 -2.72 3.87
C ALA A 34 -6.94 -3.61 2.69
N TYR A 35 -6.20 -3.05 1.72
CA TYR A 35 -5.65 -3.85 0.63
C TYR A 35 -4.63 -4.88 1.13
N LEU A 36 -3.74 -4.49 2.04
CA LEU A 36 -2.73 -5.38 2.60
C LEU A 36 -3.34 -6.50 3.44
N VAL A 37 -4.34 -6.19 4.26
CA VAL A 37 -5.07 -7.18 5.07
C VAL A 37 -5.68 -8.24 4.15
N GLY A 38 -6.37 -7.83 3.09
CA GLY A 38 -6.88 -8.80 2.12
C GLY A 38 -5.74 -9.62 1.50
N LEU A 39 -4.63 -8.99 1.10
CA LEU A 39 -3.52 -9.74 0.50
C LEU A 39 -2.93 -10.75 1.51
N PHE A 40 -2.87 -10.38 2.79
CA PHE A 40 -2.43 -11.29 3.85
C PHE A 40 -3.37 -12.48 4.03
N GLU A 41 -4.68 -12.28 3.94
CA GLU A 41 -5.67 -13.37 3.96
C GLU A 41 -5.44 -14.35 2.80
N ASP A 42 -5.34 -13.84 1.57
CA ASP A 42 -5.13 -14.69 0.38
C ASP A 42 -3.77 -15.41 0.42
N THR A 43 -2.71 -14.73 0.85
CA THR A 43 -1.38 -15.35 0.98
C THR A 43 -1.33 -16.39 2.08
N ASN A 44 -2.08 -16.18 3.17
CA ASN A 44 -2.20 -17.16 4.23
C ASN A 44 -3.00 -18.39 3.77
N ILE A 45 -4.08 -18.21 3.01
CA ILE A 45 -4.81 -19.32 2.39
C ILE A 45 -3.88 -20.14 1.48
N CYS A 46 -3.05 -19.48 0.66
CA CYS A 46 -2.05 -20.15 -0.17
C CYS A 46 -1.02 -20.94 0.65
N ALA A 47 -0.56 -20.38 1.77
CA ALA A 47 0.39 -21.05 2.67
C ALA A 47 -0.24 -22.29 3.36
N ILE A 48 -1.46 -22.14 3.89
CA ILE A 48 -2.23 -23.23 4.52
C ILE A 48 -2.53 -24.33 3.50
N HIS A 49 -2.93 -23.98 2.28
CA HIS A 49 -3.15 -24.94 1.20
C HIS A 49 -1.90 -25.78 0.91
N ALA A 50 -0.72 -25.17 1.02
CA ALA A 50 0.57 -25.86 0.89
C ALA A 50 1.08 -26.49 2.20
N LYS A 51 0.24 -26.62 3.23
CA LYS A 51 0.56 -27.16 4.57
C LYS A 51 1.72 -26.44 5.26
N ARG A 52 1.87 -25.13 5.05
CA ARG A 52 2.93 -24.30 5.63
C ARG A 52 2.33 -23.19 6.50
N VAL A 53 2.96 -22.96 7.66
CA VAL A 53 2.62 -21.85 8.59
C VAL A 53 3.44 -20.58 8.29
N THR A 54 4.46 -20.70 7.42
CA THR A 54 5.34 -19.60 7.01
C THR A 54 5.05 -19.15 5.59
N ILE A 55 4.72 -17.87 5.41
CA ILE A 55 4.52 -17.23 4.11
C ILE A 55 5.84 -17.12 3.36
N MET A 56 5.85 -17.66 2.15
CA MET A 56 6.97 -17.63 1.22
C MET A 56 6.69 -16.66 0.06
N PRO A 57 7.73 -16.20 -0.65
CA PRO A 57 7.58 -15.39 -1.85
C PRO A 57 6.60 -15.94 -2.89
N LYS A 58 6.55 -17.27 -3.02
CA LYS A 58 5.66 -17.95 -3.99
C LYS A 58 4.19 -17.77 -3.63
N ASP A 59 3.85 -17.75 -2.34
CA ASP A 59 2.47 -17.58 -1.88
C ASP A 59 2.00 -16.15 -2.16
N ILE A 60 2.87 -15.14 -1.96
CA ILE A 60 2.61 -13.74 -2.34
C ILE A 60 2.39 -13.61 -3.84
N GLN A 61 3.29 -14.18 -4.64
CA GLN A 61 3.18 -14.10 -6.10
C GLN A 61 1.92 -14.79 -6.62
N LEU A 62 1.52 -15.90 -5.99
CA LEU A 62 0.30 -16.61 -6.34
C LEU A 62 -0.94 -15.80 -5.96
N ALA A 63 -1.00 -15.27 -4.74
CA ALA A 63 -2.10 -14.41 -4.29
C ALA A 63 -2.25 -13.15 -5.17
N MET A 64 -1.14 -12.50 -5.53
CA MET A 64 -1.16 -11.38 -6.46
C MET A 64 -1.69 -11.77 -7.84
N ARG A 65 -1.26 -12.91 -8.37
CA ARG A 65 -1.70 -13.40 -9.69
C ARG A 65 -3.20 -13.73 -9.69
N ILE A 66 -3.70 -14.31 -8.61
CA ILE A 66 -5.13 -14.65 -8.47
C ILE A 66 -5.98 -13.37 -8.32
N ARG A 67 -5.47 -12.38 -7.58
CA ARG A 67 -6.18 -11.11 -7.33
C ARG A 67 -6.21 -10.17 -8.51
N GLU A 68 -5.08 -9.96 -9.17
CA GLU A 68 -4.96 -8.83 -10.10
C GLU A 68 -5.35 -9.18 -11.52
N GLY A 69 -5.46 -10.46 -11.92
CA GLY A 69 -5.87 -10.88 -13.27
C GLY A 69 -4.96 -10.40 -14.42
N GLU A 70 -4.15 -9.38 -14.17
CA GLU A 70 -3.16 -8.78 -15.02
C GLU A 70 -1.77 -9.19 -14.56
N THR A 71 -0.92 -9.25 -15.57
CA THR A 71 0.46 -9.73 -15.61
C THR A 71 1.28 -9.41 -14.36
N PRO A 72 2.23 -10.30 -13.99
CA PRO A 72 3.18 -10.01 -12.93
C PRO A 72 3.80 -8.66 -13.22
N VAL A 73 3.63 -7.71 -12.28
CA VAL A 73 4.29 -6.40 -12.28
C VAL A 73 5.69 -6.64 -12.81
N ALA A 74 5.95 -6.15 -14.03
CA ALA A 74 7.10 -6.53 -14.83
C ALA A 74 8.30 -6.56 -13.88
N ARG A 75 8.91 -7.75 -13.73
CA ARG A 75 10.07 -7.92 -12.87
C ARG A 75 11.02 -6.80 -13.26
N LYS A 76 11.11 -5.74 -12.44
CA LYS A 76 12.30 -4.91 -12.42
C LYS A 76 13.34 -5.90 -11.96
N ASN A 77 13.96 -6.56 -12.94
CA ASN A 77 15.23 -7.21 -12.75
C ASN A 77 16.02 -6.21 -11.94
N ILE A 78 16.48 -6.63 -10.77
CA ILE A 78 17.48 -5.89 -10.02
C ILE A 78 18.75 -6.01 -10.87
N SER A 79 18.76 -5.37 -12.03
CA SER A 79 19.96 -5.09 -12.78
C SER A 79 20.67 -4.08 -11.93
N ARG A 80 21.73 -4.57 -11.27
CA ARG A 80 22.82 -3.74 -10.77
C ARG A 80 23.26 -2.83 -11.92
N THR A 81 22.69 -1.64 -12.00
CA THR A 81 23.18 -0.58 -12.88
C THR A 81 23.72 0.50 -11.98
N ASP A 82 25.04 0.55 -11.91
CA ASP A 82 25.88 1.59 -11.34
C ASP A 82 25.35 2.98 -11.68
N LYS A 83 24.72 3.65 -10.71
CA LYS A 83 24.59 5.11 -10.71
C LYS A 83 24.78 5.65 -9.30
N LYS A 84 25.99 6.22 -9.12
CA LYS A 84 26.48 7.15 -8.09
C LYS A 84 25.57 7.39 -6.87
N ALA A 85 26.14 7.06 -5.72
CA ALA A 85 25.63 7.29 -4.38
C ALA A 85 25.16 8.74 -4.15
N LYS A 86 23.85 8.97 -4.29
CA LYS A 86 23.15 9.88 -3.38
C LYS A 86 22.83 9.06 -2.14
N ARG A 87 23.32 9.50 -0.98
CA ARG A 87 22.96 8.99 0.36
C ARG A 87 21.44 8.88 0.45
N LYS A 88 20.89 7.72 0.07
CA LYS A 88 19.46 7.46 0.20
C LYS A 88 19.31 7.09 1.66
N SER A 89 18.74 8.02 2.43
CA SER A 89 18.34 7.80 3.82
C SER A 89 17.79 6.39 3.94
N ARG A 90 18.26 5.67 4.96
CA ARG A 90 17.84 4.31 5.30
C ARG A 90 16.31 4.29 5.24
N LYS A 91 15.72 3.84 4.11
CA LYS A 91 14.27 3.75 3.96
C LYS A 91 13.81 2.92 5.15
N GLU A 92 13.11 3.54 6.10
CA GLU A 92 12.56 2.80 7.22
C GLU A 92 11.71 1.69 6.61
N SER A 93 12.18 0.45 6.78
CA SER A 93 11.51 -0.69 6.20
C SER A 93 10.12 -0.76 6.81
N PHE A 94 9.08 -0.86 5.97
CA PHE A 94 7.72 -1.15 6.40
C PHE A 94 7.64 -2.47 7.19
N GLY A 95 8.71 -3.25 7.29
CA GLY A 95 8.78 -4.58 7.91
C GLY A 95 8.23 -4.67 9.34
N ILE A 96 8.49 -3.69 10.21
CA ILE A 96 7.91 -3.70 11.58
C ILE A 96 6.39 -3.52 11.52
N TYR A 97 5.91 -2.66 10.62
CA TYR A 97 4.48 -2.41 10.43
C TYR A 97 3.80 -3.61 9.76
N LEU A 98 4.38 -4.13 8.68
CA LEU A 98 3.91 -5.33 7.98
C LEU A 98 3.83 -6.53 8.93
N TYR A 99 4.77 -6.68 9.85
CA TYR A 99 4.72 -7.71 10.88
C TYR A 99 3.57 -7.49 11.88
N LYS A 100 3.30 -6.24 12.28
CA LYS A 100 2.16 -5.92 13.15
C LYS A 100 0.82 -6.19 12.47
N VAL A 101 0.65 -5.76 11.21
CA VAL A 101 -0.55 -6.01 10.41
C VAL A 101 -0.74 -7.51 10.19
N LEU A 102 0.32 -8.24 9.83
CA LEU A 102 0.26 -9.69 9.72
C LEU A 102 -0.22 -10.34 11.02
N LYS A 103 0.30 -9.91 12.18
CA LYS A 103 -0.09 -10.48 13.48
C LYS A 103 -1.51 -10.11 13.90
N GLN A 104 -2.08 -9.01 13.38
CA GLN A 104 -3.49 -8.69 13.58
C GLN A 104 -4.41 -9.64 12.80
N VAL A 105 -4.00 -10.04 11.59
CA VAL A 105 -4.79 -10.96 10.76
C VAL A 105 -4.57 -12.42 11.17
N HIS A 106 -3.32 -12.81 11.43
CA HIS A 106 -2.95 -14.17 11.81
C HIS A 106 -1.83 -14.19 12.89
N PRO A 107 -2.16 -14.44 14.16
CA PRO A 107 -1.20 -14.42 15.27
C PRO A 107 -0.14 -15.51 15.18
N ASP A 108 -0.42 -16.63 14.51
CA ASP A 108 0.47 -17.80 14.45
C ASP A 108 1.29 -17.89 13.15
N THR A 109 0.98 -17.05 12.16
CA THR A 109 1.67 -17.07 10.87
C THR A 109 3.01 -16.32 10.95
N GLY A 110 4.03 -16.88 10.30
CA GLY A 110 5.35 -16.26 10.13
C GLY A 110 5.56 -15.78 8.69
N VAL A 111 6.33 -14.70 8.48
CA VAL A 111 6.74 -14.23 7.14
C VAL A 111 8.25 -14.37 6.98
N SER A 112 8.69 -15.01 5.91
CA SER A 112 10.12 -15.11 5.60
C SER A 112 10.71 -13.73 5.24
N SER A 113 11.99 -13.49 5.52
CA SER A 113 12.64 -12.20 5.21
C SER A 113 12.58 -11.84 3.71
N LYS A 114 12.64 -12.85 2.83
CA LYS A 114 12.48 -12.67 1.38
C LYS A 114 11.05 -12.24 1.01
N ALA A 115 10.05 -12.85 1.64
CA ALA A 115 8.64 -12.46 1.48
C ALA A 115 8.40 -11.04 2.00
N MET A 116 9.00 -10.68 3.14
CA MET A 116 8.89 -9.34 3.72
C MET A 116 9.45 -8.25 2.81
N ILE A 117 10.56 -8.50 2.10
CA ILE A 117 11.12 -7.55 1.13
C ILE A 117 10.17 -7.34 -0.04
N ILE A 118 9.55 -8.41 -0.55
CA ILE A 118 8.57 -8.34 -1.64
C ILE A 118 7.35 -7.54 -1.19
N MET A 119 6.83 -7.80 0.01
CA MET A 119 5.71 -7.05 0.60
C MET A 119 6.07 -5.57 0.76
N ASN A 120 7.25 -5.25 1.28
CA ASN A 120 7.72 -3.87 1.42
C ASN A 120 7.75 -3.15 0.06
N ASN A 121 8.24 -3.80 -0.99
CA ASN A 121 8.26 -3.22 -2.33
C ASN A 121 6.84 -3.05 -2.90
N LEU A 122 5.94 -4.01 -2.64
CA LEU A 122 4.55 -3.95 -3.05
C LEU A 122 3.82 -2.75 -2.43
N VAL A 123 4.02 -2.51 -1.13
CA VAL A 123 3.42 -1.33 -0.46
C VAL A 123 3.88 -0.04 -1.12
N ASN A 124 5.19 0.07 -1.43
CA ASN A 124 5.71 1.24 -2.12
C ASN A 124 5.10 1.43 -3.51
N ASP A 125 4.96 0.34 -4.28
CA ASP A 125 4.42 0.37 -5.64
C ASP A 125 2.95 0.79 -5.67
N ILE A 126 2.13 0.24 -4.76
CA ILE A 126 0.71 0.63 -4.63
C ILE A 126 0.59 2.09 -4.20
N PHE A 127 1.43 2.53 -3.27
CA PHE A 127 1.44 3.92 -2.84
C PHE A 127 1.79 4.87 -3.98
N GLU A 128 2.83 4.53 -4.75
CA GLU A 128 3.26 5.27 -5.95
C GLU A 128 2.15 5.31 -7.01
N ARG A 129 1.46 4.19 -7.23
CA ARG A 129 0.35 4.10 -8.18
C ARG A 129 -0.84 4.96 -7.74
N ILE A 130 -1.25 4.90 -6.48
CA ILE A 130 -2.35 5.72 -5.93
C ILE A 130 -1.98 7.20 -5.93
N ALA A 131 -0.78 7.57 -5.50
CA ALA A 131 -0.33 8.95 -5.47
C ALA A 131 -0.27 9.56 -6.87
N THR A 132 0.19 8.80 -7.87
CA THR A 132 0.23 9.23 -9.28
C THR A 132 -1.16 9.46 -9.84
N GLU A 133 -2.10 8.53 -9.61
CA GLU A 133 -3.49 8.69 -10.05
C GLU A 133 -4.20 9.85 -9.32
N ALA A 134 -4.00 9.99 -8.02
CA ALA A 134 -4.54 11.12 -7.26
C ALA A 134 -3.97 12.47 -7.73
N SER A 135 -2.69 12.51 -8.11
CA SER A 135 -2.05 13.69 -8.69
C SER A 135 -2.66 14.05 -10.05
N ARG A 136 -2.89 13.07 -10.93
CA ARG A 136 -3.60 13.27 -12.21
C ARG A 136 -5.00 13.82 -11.97
N LEU A 137 -5.76 13.23 -11.05
CA LEU A 137 -7.10 13.69 -10.70
C LEU A 137 -7.13 15.12 -10.13
N ALA A 138 -6.15 15.48 -9.30
CA ALA A 138 -6.00 16.84 -8.79
C ALA A 138 -5.70 17.84 -9.92
N ALA A 139 -4.85 17.46 -10.88
CA ALA A 139 -4.54 18.26 -12.06
C ALA A 139 -5.78 18.47 -12.96
N TYR A 140 -6.59 17.44 -13.19
CA TYR A 140 -7.86 17.56 -13.92
C TYR A 140 -8.85 18.49 -13.21
N SER A 141 -8.90 18.42 -11.88
CA SER A 141 -9.72 19.28 -11.02
C SER A 141 -9.17 20.71 -10.88
N LYS A 142 -7.99 20.99 -11.45
CA LYS A 142 -7.24 22.25 -11.31
C LYS A 142 -6.96 22.63 -9.84
N LYS A 143 -6.82 21.63 -8.97
CA LYS A 143 -6.55 21.83 -7.54
C LYS A 143 -5.09 21.54 -7.25
N SER A 144 -4.46 22.42 -6.46
CA SER A 144 -3.11 22.22 -5.92
C SER A 144 -3.10 21.43 -4.61
N THR A 145 -4.25 20.90 -4.18
CA THR A 145 -4.41 20.14 -2.94
C THR A 145 -5.11 18.81 -3.21
N ILE A 146 -4.48 17.71 -2.79
CA ILE A 146 -5.07 16.37 -2.83
C ILE A 146 -5.94 16.19 -1.59
N THR A 147 -7.24 16.00 -1.80
CA THR A 147 -8.23 15.73 -0.75
C THR A 147 -8.53 14.23 -0.66
N SER A 148 -9.28 13.82 0.36
CA SER A 148 -9.70 12.43 0.51
C SER A 148 -10.54 11.93 -0.66
N ARG A 149 -11.22 12.82 -1.40
CA ARG A 149 -12.03 12.46 -2.58
C ARG A 149 -11.16 12.01 -3.76
N GLU A 150 -10.04 12.69 -4.03
CA GLU A 150 -9.12 12.27 -5.09
C GLU A 150 -8.47 10.93 -4.76
N ILE A 151 -8.15 10.67 -3.48
CA ILE A 151 -7.65 9.37 -3.02
C ILE A 151 -8.71 8.27 -3.18
N GLN A 152 -9.95 8.49 -2.72
CA GLN A 152 -11.02 7.51 -2.87
C GLN A 152 -11.31 7.17 -4.34
N THR A 153 -11.26 8.18 -5.21
CA THR A 153 -11.44 8.00 -6.65
C THR A 153 -10.26 7.24 -7.26
N ALA A 154 -9.01 7.57 -6.88
CA ALA A 154 -7.82 6.85 -7.32
C ALA A 154 -7.86 5.37 -6.90
N VAL A 155 -8.25 5.09 -5.66
CA VAL A 155 -8.41 3.71 -5.15
C VAL A 155 -9.49 2.95 -5.93
N ARG A 156 -10.58 3.63 -6.31
CA ARG A 156 -11.63 3.04 -7.15
C ARG A 156 -11.17 2.68 -8.55
N LEU A 157 -10.23 3.44 -9.10
CA LEU A 157 -9.66 3.19 -10.43
C LEU A 157 -8.60 2.08 -10.41
N LEU A 158 -7.93 1.90 -9.28
CA LEU A 158 -6.79 1.00 -9.15
C LEU A 158 -7.15 -0.39 -8.62
N LEU A 159 -8.16 -0.49 -7.76
CA LEU A 159 -8.57 -1.75 -7.15
C LEU A 159 -9.81 -2.32 -7.85
N PRO A 160 -9.85 -3.64 -8.14
CA PRO A 160 -11.01 -4.27 -8.73
C PRO A 160 -12.16 -4.48 -7.72
N GLY A 161 -13.39 -4.18 -8.16
CA GLY A 161 -14.65 -4.67 -7.56
C GLY A 161 -14.82 -4.46 -6.05
N GLU A 162 -14.97 -5.57 -5.31
CA GLU A 162 -15.26 -5.59 -3.88
C GLU A 162 -14.13 -5.01 -3.01
N LEU A 163 -12.88 -5.09 -3.45
CA LEU A 163 -11.74 -4.51 -2.72
C LEU A 163 -11.80 -2.99 -2.75
N ALA A 164 -12.18 -2.40 -3.88
CA ALA A 164 -12.39 -0.95 -3.97
C ALA A 164 -13.52 -0.51 -3.04
N LYS A 165 -14.63 -1.25 -2.97
CA LYS A 165 -15.76 -0.91 -2.10
C LYS A 165 -15.35 -0.93 -0.62
N HIS A 166 -14.64 -1.98 -0.19
CA HIS A 166 -14.15 -2.08 1.19
C HIS A 166 -13.14 -0.96 1.50
N ALA A 167 -12.14 -0.75 0.64
CA ALA A 167 -11.15 0.31 0.84
C ALA A 167 -11.79 1.70 0.88
N ILE A 168 -12.78 1.99 0.03
CA ILE A 168 -13.52 3.27 0.05
C ILE A 168 -14.35 3.41 1.33
N SER A 169 -15.00 2.34 1.79
CA SER A 169 -15.79 2.36 3.03
C SER A 169 -14.89 2.65 4.24
N GLU A 170 -13.76 1.95 4.36
CA GLU A 170 -12.78 2.19 5.43
C GLU A 170 -12.16 3.59 5.33
N GLY A 171 -11.77 4.02 4.13
CA GLY A 171 -11.28 5.39 3.90
C GLY A 171 -12.32 6.46 4.26
N THR A 172 -13.62 6.21 4.05
CA THR A 172 -14.70 7.13 4.43
C THR A 172 -14.88 7.18 5.95
N LYS A 173 -14.83 6.02 6.63
CA LYS A 173 -14.85 5.94 8.10
C LYS A 173 -13.67 6.67 8.73
N ALA A 174 -12.48 6.55 8.15
CA ALA A 174 -11.30 7.27 8.61
C ALA A 174 -11.47 8.80 8.48
N VAL A 175 -12.08 9.27 7.39
CA VAL A 175 -12.35 10.70 7.17
C VAL A 175 -13.41 11.22 8.14
N THR A 176 -14.49 10.48 8.38
CA THR A 176 -15.52 10.89 9.35
C THR A 176 -14.94 10.94 10.76
N LYS A 177 -14.18 9.92 11.17
CA LYS A 177 -13.47 9.90 12.45
C LYS A 177 -12.51 11.08 12.60
N TYR A 178 -11.78 11.45 11.54
CA TYR A 178 -10.89 12.61 11.55
C TYR A 178 -11.65 13.92 11.72
N ASN A 179 -12.80 14.08 11.06
CA ASN A 179 -13.63 15.27 11.19
C ASN A 179 -14.33 15.35 12.55
N SER A 180 -14.69 14.22 13.17
CA SER A 180 -15.29 14.15 14.50
C SER A 180 -14.28 14.30 15.65
N ALA A 181 -13.01 14.01 15.41
CA ALA A 181 -11.93 14.14 16.39
C ALA A 181 -11.21 15.50 16.35
N LYS A 182 -11.66 16.40 15.49
CA LYS A 182 -11.16 17.78 15.34
C LYS A 182 -12.07 18.73 16.08
#